data_AF-A0A6B3HI08-F1
#
_entry.id   AF-A0A6B3HI08-F1
#
_cell.length_a   1.000
_cell.length_b   1.000
_cell.length_c   1.000
_cell.angle_alpha   90.00
_cell.angle_beta   90.00
_cell.angle_gamma   90.00
#
_symmetry.space_group_name_H-M   'P 1'
#
loop_
_entity.id
_entity.type
_entity.pdbx_description
1 polymer ?
#
loop_
_entity_poly.entity_id
_entity_poly.type
_entity_poly.pdbx_seq_one_letter_code
_entity_poly.pdbx_strand_id
1 'polypeptide(L)'
;VLRVAQGSATVAIVTTAGIVVPLVEGQDMSQAHLALIIMAISAGSIFASHVNDGGFWMVSKYFGISERDTLKSWTVLETVLSVAGFVVAALLSLVI
;
A
#
# COMPACT_ATOMS: atom_id res chain seq x y z
N VAL A 1 -2.34 9.16 -2.01
CA VAL A 1 -3.50 9.95 -1.51
C VAL A 1 -4.75 9.10 -1.35
N LEU A 2 -5.17 8.31 -2.36
CA LEU A 2 -6.39 7.47 -2.30
C LEU A 2 -6.49 6.63 -1.02
N ARG A 3 -5.48 5.82 -0.71
CA ARG A 3 -5.47 4.98 0.50
C ARG A 3 -5.77 5.75 1.79
N VAL A 4 -5.13 6.91 1.97
CA VAL A 4 -5.28 7.75 3.16
C VAL A 4 -6.68 8.37 3.23
N ALA A 5 -7.33 8.63 2.10
CA ALA A 5 -8.67 9.20 2.07
C ALA A 5 -9.76 8.17 2.39
N GLN A 6 -9.68 6.96 1.82
CA GLN A 6 -10.77 5.98 1.85
C GLN A 6 -10.59 4.80 2.82
N GLY A 7 -9.39 4.56 3.36
CA GLY A 7 -9.20 3.58 4.43
C GLY A 7 -9.16 2.10 4.02
N SER A 8 -9.74 1.70 2.88
CA SER A 8 -9.68 0.31 2.42
C SER A 8 -8.40 0.02 1.62
N ALA A 9 -7.65 -1.04 1.98
CA ALA A 9 -6.51 -1.50 1.18
C ALA A 9 -6.97 -2.11 -0.15
N THR A 10 -8.01 -2.95 -0.14
CA THR A 10 -8.50 -3.63 -1.34
C THR A 10 -9.04 -2.66 -2.38
N VAL A 11 -9.84 -1.68 -1.95
CA VAL A 11 -10.35 -0.66 -2.88
C VAL A 11 -9.21 0.21 -3.40
N ALA A 12 -8.19 0.51 -2.58
CA ALA A 12 -7.04 1.29 -3.04
C ALA A 12 -6.24 0.55 -4.12
N ILE A 13 -6.06 -0.78 -3.97
CA ILE A 13 -5.44 -1.64 -4.98
C ILE A 13 -6.26 -1.61 -6.26
N VAL A 14 -7.55 -1.92 -6.20
CA VAL A 14 -8.40 -2.04 -7.39
C VAL A 14 -8.51 -0.69 -8.13
N THR A 15 -8.69 0.41 -7.41
CA THR A 15 -8.74 1.74 -8.02
C THR A 15 -7.41 2.11 -8.67
N THR A 16 -6.28 1.87 -7.99
CA THR A 16 -4.96 2.20 -8.55
C THR A 16 -4.64 1.30 -9.75
N ALA A 17 -4.96 0.01 -9.68
CA ALA A 17 -4.80 -0.91 -10.81
C ALA A 17 -5.64 -0.46 -12.01
N GLY A 18 -6.89 -0.06 -11.81
CA GLY A 18 -7.74 0.47 -12.88
C GLY A 18 -7.19 1.73 -13.55
N ILE A 19 -6.42 2.55 -12.83
CA ILE A 19 -5.72 3.73 -13.38
C ILE A 19 -4.44 3.33 -14.12
N VAL A 20 -3.69 2.36 -13.59
CA VAL A 20 -2.34 2.01 -14.08
C VAL A 20 -2.37 1.05 -15.27
N VAL A 21 -3.32 0.11 -15.33
CA VAL A 21 -3.45 -0.86 -16.43
C VAL A 21 -3.34 -0.21 -17.83
N PRO A 22 -4.13 0.83 -18.19
CA PRO A 22 -4.04 1.43 -19.53
C PRO A 22 -2.71 2.18 -19.78
N LEU A 23 -1.90 2.44 -18.75
CA LEU A 23 -0.58 3.06 -18.90
C LEU A 23 0.51 2.05 -19.27
N VAL A 24 0.27 0.77 -18.99
CA VAL A 24 1.21 -0.33 -19.24
C VAL A 24 0.75 -1.25 -20.37
N GLU A 25 -0.53 -1.21 -20.73
CA GLU A 25 -1.05 -1.90 -21.90
C GLU A 25 -0.36 -1.41 -23.18
N GLY A 26 0.10 -2.35 -24.02
CA GLY A 26 0.79 -2.05 -25.27
C GLY A 26 2.25 -1.58 -25.10
N GLN A 27 2.73 -1.44 -23.87
CA GLN A 27 4.17 -1.42 -23.59
C GLN A 27 4.61 -2.89 -23.54
N ASP A 28 5.57 -3.33 -24.35
CA ASP A 28 6.12 -4.71 -24.38
C ASP A 28 6.93 -5.03 -23.10
N MET A 29 6.32 -4.84 -21.92
CA MET A 29 6.92 -5.05 -20.62
C MET A 29 7.01 -6.53 -20.30
N SER A 30 8.12 -6.95 -19.72
CA SER A 30 8.27 -8.32 -19.23
C SER A 30 7.31 -8.58 -18.06
N GLN A 31 6.95 -9.85 -17.86
CA GLN A 31 6.11 -10.27 -16.72
C GLN A 31 6.73 -9.85 -15.37
N ALA A 32 8.06 -9.79 -15.28
CA ALA A 32 8.74 -9.36 -14.07
C ALA A 32 8.53 -7.86 -13.78
N HIS A 33 8.59 -7.00 -14.83
CA HIS A 33 8.26 -5.59 -14.69
C HIS A 33 6.80 -5.37 -14.26
N LEU A 34 5.86 -6.10 -14.86
CA LEU A 34 4.45 -6.04 -14.46
C LEU A 34 4.24 -6.46 -13.00
N ALA A 35 4.95 -7.51 -12.54
CA ALA A 35 4.92 -7.93 -11.15
C ALA A 35 5.44 -6.84 -10.19
N LEU A 36 6.51 -6.13 -10.56
CA LEU A 36 7.03 -5.01 -9.75
C LEU A 36 6.04 -3.85 -9.66
N ILE A 37 5.30 -3.56 -10.74
CA ILE A 37 4.23 -2.55 -10.73
C ILE A 37 3.12 -2.98 -9.77
N ILE A 38 2.71 -4.24 -9.81
CA ILE A 38 1.71 -4.79 -8.87
C ILE A 38 2.22 -4.72 -7.42
N MET A 39 3.51 -5.01 -7.17
CA MET A 39 4.11 -4.86 -5.85
C MET A 39 4.08 -3.40 -5.38
N ALA A 40 4.41 -2.45 -6.25
CA ALA A 40 4.37 -1.03 -5.92
C ALA A 40 2.95 -0.56 -5.57
N ILE A 41 1.94 -1.02 -6.32
CA ILE A 41 0.52 -0.75 -6.03
C ILE A 41 0.14 -1.34 -4.67
N SER A 42 0.54 -2.58 -4.40
CA SER A 42 0.25 -3.28 -3.15
C SER A 42 0.92 -2.59 -1.96
N ALA A 43 2.17 -2.16 -2.10
CA ALA A 43 2.89 -1.41 -1.08
C ALA A 43 2.20 -0.06 -0.78
N GLY A 44 1.78 0.68 -1.80
CA GLY A 44 1.04 1.94 -1.61
C GLY A 44 -0.34 1.75 -0.96
N SER A 45 -0.93 0.55 -1.06
CA SER A 45 -2.26 0.26 -0.53
C SER A 45 -2.35 0.14 0.98
N ILE A 46 -1.23 0.11 1.70
CA ILE A 46 -1.19 0.02 3.16
C ILE A 46 -0.66 1.30 3.82
N PHE A 47 -0.21 2.26 3.02
CA PHE A 47 0.41 3.50 3.48
C PHE A 47 -0.47 4.28 4.46
N ALA A 48 0.11 4.65 5.61
CA ALA A 48 -0.49 5.53 6.61
C ALA A 48 -1.93 5.15 6.99
N SER A 49 -2.17 3.88 7.30
CA SER A 49 -3.42 3.38 7.89
C SER A 49 -3.79 4.15 9.17
N HIS A 50 -5.00 4.72 9.22
CA HIS A 50 -5.49 5.51 10.36
C HIS A 50 -6.98 5.25 10.64
N VAL A 51 -7.66 6.17 11.31
CA VAL A 51 -9.04 6.02 11.82
C VAL A 51 -10.11 5.66 10.78
N ASN A 52 -9.85 5.82 9.48
CA ASN A 52 -10.76 5.37 8.41
C ASN A 52 -10.54 3.91 7.97
N ASP A 53 -9.55 3.21 8.51
CA ASP A 53 -9.21 1.83 8.16
C ASP A 53 -9.74 0.83 9.20
N GLY A 54 -10.38 -0.24 8.71
CA GLY A 54 -10.79 -1.37 9.54
C GLY A 54 -9.61 -2.10 10.20
N GLY A 55 -8.45 -2.19 9.53
CA GLY A 55 -7.24 -2.81 10.07
C GLY A 55 -6.71 -2.07 11.31
N PHE A 56 -6.70 -0.74 11.27
CA PHE A 56 -6.35 0.10 12.42
C PHE A 56 -7.22 -0.22 13.64
N TRP A 57 -8.54 -0.29 13.44
CA TRP A 57 -9.47 -0.59 14.54
C TRP A 57 -9.38 -2.02 15.02
N MET A 58 -9.15 -2.99 14.12
CA MET A 58 -8.92 -4.38 14.49
C MET A 58 -7.75 -4.49 15.46
N VAL A 59 -6.62 -3.83 15.17
CA VAL A 59 -5.42 -3.85 16.01
C VAL A 59 -5.65 -3.14 17.34
N SER A 60 -6.21 -1.92 17.32
CA SER A 60 -6.51 -1.17 18.54
C SER A 60 -7.42 -1.97 19.48
N LYS A 61 -8.48 -2.59 18.96
CA LYS A 61 -9.45 -3.33 19.77
C LYS A 61 -8.94 -4.69 20.23
N TYR A 62 -8.22 -5.41 19.37
CA TYR A 62 -7.67 -6.73 19.71
C TYR A 62 -6.63 -6.64 20.83
N PHE A 63 -5.76 -5.62 20.78
CA PHE A 63 -4.69 -5.44 21.77
C PHE A 63 -5.05 -4.47 22.91
N GLY A 64 -6.23 -3.83 22.89
CA GLY A 64 -6.64 -2.87 23.92
C GLY A 64 -5.82 -1.58 23.94
N ILE A 65 -5.22 -1.20 22.80
CA ILE A 65 -4.35 -0.02 22.68
C ILE A 65 -5.21 1.23 22.44
N SER A 66 -4.85 2.35 23.09
CA SER A 66 -5.52 3.64 22.87
C SER A 66 -5.42 4.08 21.41
N GLU A 67 -6.37 4.87 20.90
CA GLU A 67 -6.32 5.39 19.53
C GLU A 67 -5.03 6.17 19.26
N ARG A 68 -4.64 7.04 20.21
CA ARG A 68 -3.41 7.84 20.12
C ARG A 68 -2.17 6.96 20.01
N ASP A 69 -2.09 5.89 20.78
CA ASP A 69 -0.92 5.00 20.75
C ASP A 69 -0.95 4.08 19.54
N THR A 70 -2.15 3.73 19.04
CA THR A 70 -2.32 3.00 17.77
C THR A 70 -1.85 3.86 16.60
N LEU A 71 -2.17 5.16 16.56
CA LEU A 71 -1.64 6.10 15.56
C LEU A 71 -0.11 6.21 15.62
N LYS A 72 0.50 6.10 16.80
CA LYS A 72 1.96 6.17 16.95
C LYS A 72 2.68 4.87 16.64
N SER A 73 1.98 3.74 16.70
CA SER A 73 2.56 2.41 16.49
C SER A 73 2.14 1.84 15.13
N TRP A 74 0.86 1.53 14.96
CA TRP A 74 0.30 0.92 13.75
C TRP A 74 0.48 1.79 12.50
N THR A 75 0.08 3.07 12.55
CA THR A 75 0.21 3.95 11.38
C THR A 75 1.66 4.13 10.97
N VAL A 76 2.57 4.21 11.94
CA VAL A 76 4.02 4.31 11.69
C VAL A 76 4.55 3.01 11.09
N LEU A 77 4.20 1.86 11.66
CA LEU A 77 4.57 0.54 11.16
C LEU A 77 4.13 0.33 9.71
N GLU A 78 2.86 0.59 9.42
CA GLU A 78 2.28 0.45 8.07
C GLU A 78 2.93 1.40 7.07
N THR A 79 3.27 2.62 7.51
CA THR A 79 4.01 3.58 6.68
C THR A 79 5.41 3.07 6.36
N VAL A 80 6.13 2.55 7.35
CA VAL A 80 7.48 1.97 7.15
C VAL A 80 7.41 0.77 6.21
N LEU A 81 6.47 -0.15 6.41
CA LEU A 81 6.30 -1.32 5.56
C LEU A 81 5.95 -0.94 4.12
N SER A 82 5.05 0.02 3.95
CA SER A 82 4.67 0.58 2.65
C SER A 82 5.88 1.16 1.90
N VAL A 83 6.65 2.02 2.57
CA VAL A 83 7.83 2.65 1.96
C VAL A 83 8.90 1.61 1.66
N ALA A 84 9.17 0.68 2.57
CA ALA A 84 10.14 -0.39 2.36
C ALA A 84 9.76 -1.28 1.16
N GLY A 85 8.50 -1.71 1.06
CA GLY A 85 8.01 -2.50 -0.06
C GLY A 85 8.11 -1.78 -1.40
N PHE A 86 7.77 -0.48 -1.42
CA PHE A 86 7.92 0.35 -2.61
C PHE A 86 9.39 0.53 -3.01
N VAL A 87 10.29 0.79 -2.05
CA VAL A 87 11.73 0.94 -2.30
C VAL A 87 12.31 -0.36 -2.86
N VAL A 88 11.94 -1.52 -2.33
CA VAL A 88 12.38 -2.81 -2.89
C VAL A 88 11.90 -2.98 -4.33
N ALA A 89 10.63 -2.69 -4.62
CA ALA A 89 10.11 -2.78 -5.98
C ALA A 89 10.84 -1.83 -6.95
N ALA A 90 11.08 -0.59 -6.52
CA ALA A 90 11.76 0.42 -7.31
C ALA A 90 13.25 0.11 -7.54
N LEU A 91 13.95 -0.45 -6.56
CA LEU A 91 15.35 -0.85 -6.73
C LEU A 91 15.48 -2.05 -7.66
N LEU A 92 14.59 -3.04 -7.53
CA LEU A 92 14.58 -4.19 -8.43
C LEU A 92 14.28 -3.78 -9.88
N SER A 93 13.40 -2.81 -10.12
CA SER A 93 13.07 -2.36 -11.48
C SER A 93 14.22 -1.67 -12.21
N LEU A 94 15.29 -1.28 -11.49
CA LEU A 94 16.48 -0.70 -12.12
C LEU A 94 17.46 -1.77 -12.63
N VAL A 95 17.29 -3.02 -12.20
CA VAL A 95 18.24 -4.11 -12.44
C VAL A 95 17.68 -5.16 -13.38
N ILE A 96 16.35 -5.34 -13.41
CA ILE A 96 15.66 -6.35 -14.23
C ILE A 96 15.05 -5.79 -15.52
#